data_AF-B1F9D9-F1
#
_entry.id   AF-B1F9D9-F1
#
_cell.length_a   1.000
_cell.length_b   1.000
_cell.length_c   1.000
_cell.angle_alpha   90.00
_cell.angle_beta   90.00
_cell.angle_gamma   90.00
#
_symmetry.space_group_name_H-M   'P 1'
#
loop_
_entity.id
_entity.type
_entity.pdbx_description
1 polymer ?
#
loop_
_entity_poly.entity_id
_entity_poly.type
_entity_poly.pdbx_seq_one_letter_code
_entity_poly.pdbx_strand_id
1 'polypeptide(L)'
;MPIKLTHETAPYIARSIVESGSFIAGPILGDAGMNAYMEGGFYNRDQAERTGAILEFEWTGPVSAAPAKGVHEPDVLYDEQPHRAFIFVCTREHLRVTGVRFRTGLSWRDAVYAPSRPTSAASLSPTAWLAWARTWQPGWFDHQAAELESTVLARLATKPSVSIVPPANCPYLFILRDRGLI
;
A
#
# COMPACT_ATOMS: atom_id res chain seq x y z
N MET A 1 15.44 -4.82 17.39
CA MET A 1 15.40 -5.49 16.07
C MET A 1 14.14 -5.03 15.36
N PRO A 2 14.14 -4.83 14.03
CA PRO A 2 12.92 -4.44 13.31
C PRO A 2 11.88 -5.56 13.37
N ILE A 3 10.61 -5.18 13.53
CA ILE A 3 9.47 -6.09 13.48
C ILE A 3 9.08 -6.23 12.01
N LYS A 4 9.00 -7.48 11.54
CA LYS A 4 8.56 -7.74 10.17
C LYS A 4 7.06 -7.80 10.11
N LEU A 5 6.50 -7.05 9.17
CA LEU A 5 5.06 -6.98 8.91
C LEU A 5 4.77 -7.46 7.49
N THR A 6 3.59 -8.02 7.31
CA THR A 6 3.02 -8.28 5.98
C THR A 6 1.65 -7.66 5.83
N HIS A 7 1.37 -7.11 4.66
CA HIS A 7 0.07 -6.58 4.27
C HIS A 7 -0.30 -7.14 2.90
N GLU A 8 -1.53 -7.61 2.75
CA GLU A 8 -2.02 -8.12 1.47
C GLU A 8 -2.98 -7.11 0.83
N THR A 9 -2.70 -6.76 -0.43
CA THR A 9 -3.48 -5.81 -1.24
C THR A 9 -3.44 -6.18 -2.73
N ALA A 10 -4.03 -5.38 -3.61
CA ALA A 10 -4.04 -5.64 -5.05
C ALA A 10 -2.69 -5.26 -5.69
N PRO A 11 -2.24 -5.93 -6.77
CA PRO A 11 -0.96 -5.63 -7.42
C PRO A 11 -0.72 -4.14 -7.77
N TYR A 12 -1.75 -3.45 -8.29
CA TYR A 12 -1.65 -2.02 -8.62
C TYR A 12 -1.52 -1.12 -7.37
N ILE A 13 -2.13 -1.50 -6.25
CA ILE A 13 -2.00 -0.78 -4.97
C ILE A 13 -0.60 -1.00 -4.40
N ALA A 14 -0.10 -2.25 -4.44
CA ALA A 14 1.26 -2.57 -4.00
C ALA A 14 2.31 -1.78 -4.78
N ARG A 15 2.16 -1.71 -6.11
CA ARG A 15 2.97 -0.83 -6.96
C ARG A 15 2.88 0.63 -6.51
N SER A 16 1.67 1.16 -6.34
CA SER A 16 1.46 2.56 -5.96
C SER A 16 2.14 2.90 -4.63
N ILE A 17 2.09 2.02 -3.64
CA ILE A 17 2.74 2.21 -2.34
C ILE A 17 4.26 2.29 -2.51
N VAL A 18 4.87 1.38 -3.28
CA VAL A 18 6.32 1.39 -3.51
C VAL A 18 6.78 2.60 -4.32
N GLU A 19 6.01 3.01 -5.33
CA GLU A 19 6.35 4.16 -6.19
C GLU A 19 6.20 5.50 -5.45
N SER A 20 5.15 5.65 -4.62
CA SER A 20 4.82 6.90 -3.93
C SER A 20 5.36 7.01 -2.50
N GLY A 21 5.70 5.89 -1.86
CA GLY A 21 6.00 5.86 -0.42
C GLY A 21 4.79 6.17 0.46
N SER A 22 3.56 6.02 -0.05
CA SER A 22 2.34 6.35 0.67
C SER A 22 1.32 5.20 0.61
N PHE A 23 0.79 4.84 1.77
CA PHE A 23 -0.38 3.98 1.92
C PHE A 23 -1.61 4.85 2.22
N ILE A 24 -2.64 4.75 1.39
CA ILE A 24 -3.89 5.50 1.60
C ILE A 24 -4.82 4.65 2.48
N ALA A 25 -5.16 5.16 3.67
CA ALA A 25 -6.00 4.47 4.65
C ALA A 25 -7.46 4.28 4.18
N GLY A 26 -8.22 3.46 4.88
CA GLY A 26 -9.65 3.27 4.62
C GLY A 26 -10.49 4.54 4.85
N PRO A 27 -11.70 4.64 4.27
CA PRO A 27 -12.53 5.83 4.34
C PRO A 27 -13.32 6.00 5.65
N ILE A 28 -13.27 5.01 6.56
CA ILE A 28 -14.00 4.99 7.84
C ILE A 28 -13.00 4.99 8.99
N LEU A 29 -13.32 5.65 10.12
CA LEU A 29 -12.40 5.83 11.24
C LEU A 29 -11.90 4.50 11.84
N GLY A 30 -12.75 3.47 11.94
CA GLY A 30 -12.35 2.15 12.45
C GLY A 30 -11.32 1.42 11.58
N ASP A 31 -11.17 1.87 10.33
CA ASP A 31 -10.21 1.39 9.34
C ASP A 31 -9.28 2.53 8.87
N ALA A 32 -9.13 3.58 9.67
CA ALA A 32 -8.25 4.71 9.39
C ALA A 32 -6.79 4.34 9.68
N GLY A 33 -6.27 3.35 8.97
CA GLY A 33 -4.92 2.87 9.10
C GLY A 33 -4.61 1.71 8.15
N MET A 34 -3.46 1.10 8.34
CA MET A 34 -3.01 -0.08 7.63
C MET A 34 -3.17 -1.31 8.52
N ASN A 35 -3.89 -2.31 8.01
CA ASN A 35 -3.94 -3.65 8.60
C ASN A 35 -2.70 -4.43 8.18
N ALA A 36 -2.03 -5.08 9.11
CA ALA A 36 -0.86 -5.89 8.84
C ALA A 36 -0.82 -7.14 9.73
N TYR A 37 0.14 -8.02 9.45
CA TYR A 37 0.44 -9.19 10.27
C TYR A 37 1.91 -9.17 10.67
N MET A 38 2.19 -9.21 11.98
CA MET A 38 3.55 -9.41 12.49
C MET A 38 4.02 -10.85 12.25
N GLU A 39 5.26 -11.00 11.79
CA GLU A 39 5.91 -12.32 11.67
C GLU A 39 5.93 -13.03 13.04
N GLY A 40 5.50 -14.30 13.07
CA GLY A 40 5.39 -15.09 14.29
C GLY A 40 4.14 -14.83 15.15
N GLY A 41 3.28 -13.88 14.79
CA GLY A 41 2.02 -13.62 15.49
C GLY A 41 0.89 -14.60 15.15
N PHE A 42 -0.05 -14.78 16.09
CA PHE A 42 -1.21 -15.66 15.94
C PHE A 42 -2.40 -14.92 15.33
N TYR A 43 -2.28 -14.49 14.08
CA TYR A 43 -3.34 -13.74 13.40
C TYR A 43 -4.27 -14.61 12.56
N ASN A 44 -5.55 -14.23 12.53
CA ASN A 44 -6.52 -14.85 11.65
C ASN A 44 -6.31 -14.41 10.18
N ARG A 45 -5.73 -15.30 9.37
CA ARG A 45 -5.46 -15.09 7.94
C ARG A 45 -6.74 -15.05 7.07
N ASP A 46 -7.91 -15.38 7.63
CA ASP A 46 -9.19 -15.23 6.94
C ASP A 46 -9.65 -13.77 6.83
N GLN A 47 -9.05 -12.86 7.61
CA GLN A 47 -9.38 -11.42 7.61
C GLN A 47 -8.61 -10.61 6.56
N ALA A 48 -7.68 -11.21 5.82
CA ALA A 48 -6.91 -10.52 4.78
C ALA A 48 -7.79 -10.17 3.58
N GLU A 49 -7.49 -9.06 2.88
CA GLU A 49 -8.21 -8.67 1.64
C GLU A 49 -8.12 -9.73 0.54
N ARG A 50 -7.13 -10.64 0.59
CA ARG A 50 -6.95 -11.79 -0.33
C ARG A 50 -6.84 -11.42 -1.81
N THR A 51 -6.39 -10.21 -2.07
CA THR A 51 -6.23 -9.60 -3.40
C THR A 51 -4.90 -9.95 -4.06
N GLY A 52 -4.00 -10.63 -3.36
CA GLY A 52 -2.94 -11.43 -3.97
C GLY A 52 -1.55 -10.81 -4.13
N ALA A 53 -1.34 -9.52 -3.83
CA ALA A 53 0.00 -8.95 -3.65
C ALA A 53 0.30 -8.78 -2.16
N ILE A 54 1.44 -9.31 -1.70
CA ILE A 54 1.89 -9.30 -0.31
C ILE A 54 3.06 -8.33 -0.21
N LEU A 55 2.83 -7.18 0.42
CA LEU A 55 3.88 -6.24 0.81
C LEU A 55 4.53 -6.71 2.11
N GLU A 56 5.84 -6.59 2.15
CA GLU A 56 6.65 -6.84 3.34
C GLU A 56 7.20 -5.52 3.86
N PHE A 57 7.10 -5.31 5.16
CA PHE A 57 7.61 -4.13 5.81
C PHE A 57 8.48 -4.47 7.01
N GLU A 58 9.33 -3.50 7.38
CA GLU A 58 9.99 -3.42 8.65
C GLU A 58 9.41 -2.25 9.46
N TRP A 59 9.06 -2.52 10.71
CA TRP A 59 8.68 -1.53 11.70
C TRP A 59 9.78 -1.36 12.75
N THR A 60 10.16 -0.11 13.04
CA THR A 60 11.22 0.21 14.02
C THR A 60 10.73 1.03 15.22
N GLY A 61 9.45 1.36 15.25
CA GLY A 61 8.84 2.25 16.24
C GLY A 61 8.31 1.51 17.47
N PRO A 62 7.61 2.24 18.36
CA PRO A 62 6.96 1.65 19.51
C PRO A 62 5.86 0.65 19.11
N VAL A 63 5.60 -0.30 20.01
CA VAL A 63 4.52 -1.29 19.90
C VAL A 63 3.66 -1.19 21.15
N SER A 64 2.35 -1.23 20.97
CA SER A 64 1.39 -1.24 22.07
C SER A 64 0.31 -2.31 21.86
N ALA A 65 -0.33 -2.74 22.94
CA ALA A 65 -1.56 -3.50 22.83
C ALA A 65 -2.70 -2.60 22.33
N ALA A 66 -3.77 -3.21 21.78
CA ALA A 66 -4.96 -2.49 21.35
C ALA A 66 -5.48 -1.53 22.45
N PRO A 67 -5.76 -0.25 22.13
CA PRO A 67 -6.18 0.73 23.11
C PRO A 67 -7.59 0.39 23.61
N ALA A 68 -7.78 0.35 24.94
CA ALA A 68 -9.07 0.01 25.56
C ALA A 68 -10.23 0.95 25.15
N LYS A 69 -9.91 2.17 24.70
CA LYS A 69 -10.87 3.19 24.24
C LYS A 69 -10.94 3.34 22.71
N GLY A 70 -10.22 2.51 21.95
CA GLY A 70 -10.19 2.61 20.49
C GLY A 70 -9.53 3.88 19.94
N VAL A 71 -8.72 4.57 20.76
CA VAL A 71 -7.97 5.76 20.33
C VAL A 71 -6.57 5.31 19.95
N HIS A 72 -6.31 5.25 18.65
CA HIS A 72 -4.98 4.98 18.09
C HIS A 72 -4.23 6.29 17.84
N GLU A 73 -2.94 6.27 18.14
CA GLU A 73 -1.99 7.34 17.87
C GLU A 73 -1.16 7.01 16.63
N PRO A 74 -0.76 8.03 15.83
CA PRO A 74 0.22 7.84 14.78
C PRO A 74 1.55 7.31 15.31
N ASP A 75 2.36 6.73 14.42
CA ASP A 75 3.73 6.29 14.73
C ASP A 75 3.81 5.21 15.84
N VAL A 76 2.69 4.53 16.12
CA VAL A 76 2.59 3.37 17.00
C VAL A 76 2.05 2.17 16.22
N LEU A 77 2.70 1.01 16.36
CA LEU A 77 2.17 -0.27 15.90
C LEU A 77 1.32 -0.89 17.01
N TYR A 78 0.04 -1.11 16.74
CA TYR A 78 -0.87 -1.75 17.67
C TYR A 78 -0.97 -3.24 17.38
N ASP A 79 -0.66 -4.06 18.38
CA ASP A 79 -0.90 -5.49 18.34
C ASP A 79 -2.33 -5.80 18.82
N GLU A 80 -3.23 -6.01 17.86
CA GLU A 80 -4.65 -6.32 18.08
C GLU A 80 -4.92 -7.82 17.86
N GLN A 81 -4.01 -8.68 18.33
CA GLN A 81 -4.20 -10.13 18.26
C GLN A 81 -5.56 -10.58 18.83
N PRO A 82 -6.22 -11.57 18.20
CA PRO A 82 -5.79 -12.35 17.03
C PRO A 82 -6.17 -11.71 15.68
N HIS A 83 -6.68 -10.48 15.66
CA HIS A 83 -7.30 -9.89 14.48
C HIS A 83 -6.25 -9.38 13.49
N ARG A 84 -5.42 -8.44 13.93
CA ARG A 84 -4.45 -7.74 13.08
C ARG A 84 -3.36 -7.07 13.91
N ALA A 85 -2.27 -6.73 13.28
CA ALA A 85 -1.46 -5.59 13.68
C ALA A 85 -1.99 -4.35 12.94
N PHE A 86 -2.01 -3.20 13.59
CA PHE A 86 -2.63 -1.99 13.04
C PHE A 86 -1.73 -0.78 13.19
N ILE A 87 -1.53 -0.04 12.09
CA ILE A 87 -0.77 1.21 12.08
C ILE A 87 -1.72 2.33 11.68
N PHE A 88 -1.92 3.29 12.58
CA PHE A 88 -2.90 4.34 12.38
C PHE A 88 -2.49 5.32 11.27
N VAL A 89 -3.49 5.96 10.67
CA VAL A 89 -3.30 7.07 9.74
C VAL A 89 -2.52 8.22 10.38
N CYS A 90 -1.87 9.03 9.53
CA CYS A 90 -0.93 10.08 9.90
C CYS A 90 0.43 9.59 10.41
N THR A 91 0.70 8.28 10.40
CA THR A 91 2.04 7.72 10.63
C THR A 91 2.99 8.18 9.53
N ARG A 92 4.14 8.75 9.93
CA ARG A 92 5.15 9.29 9.01
C ARG A 92 6.50 8.60 9.16
N GLU A 93 6.72 7.94 10.29
CA GLU A 93 7.99 7.32 10.61
C GLU A 93 7.86 5.81 10.82
N HIS A 94 8.99 5.17 11.07
CA HIS A 94 9.13 3.78 11.51
C HIS A 94 8.75 2.67 10.53
N LEU A 95 7.92 2.93 9.52
CA LEU A 95 7.51 1.95 8.53
C LEU A 95 8.37 2.03 7.26
N ARG A 96 8.99 0.92 6.87
CA ARG A 96 9.76 0.80 5.63
C ARG A 96 9.29 -0.39 4.83
N VAL A 97 9.07 -0.22 3.53
CA VAL A 97 8.76 -1.35 2.65
C VAL A 97 10.06 -2.05 2.23
N THR A 98 10.09 -3.36 2.36
CA THR A 98 11.29 -4.17 2.10
C THR A 98 11.12 -5.19 0.99
N GLY A 99 9.88 -5.52 0.64
CA GLY A 99 9.60 -6.57 -0.34
C GLY A 99 8.18 -6.51 -0.87
N VAL A 100 8.01 -7.13 -2.03
CA VAL A 100 6.71 -7.44 -2.64
C VAL A 100 6.78 -8.88 -3.10
N ARG A 101 5.78 -9.68 -2.75
CA ARG A 101 5.58 -11.03 -3.28
C ARG A 101 4.17 -11.16 -3.81
N PHE A 102 3.97 -12.07 -4.76
CA PHE A 102 2.65 -12.35 -5.31
C PHE A 102 2.19 -13.74 -4.92
N ARG A 103 0.88 -13.92 -4.74
CA ARG A 103 0.27 -15.24 -4.68
C ARG A 103 0.43 -15.94 -6.03
N THR A 104 0.36 -17.27 -6.00
CA THR A 104 0.43 -18.11 -7.20
C THR A 104 -0.55 -17.62 -8.26
N GLY A 105 -0.05 -17.43 -9.49
CA GLY A 105 -0.84 -16.96 -10.63
C GLY A 105 -0.87 -15.44 -10.82
N LEU A 106 -0.28 -14.66 -9.90
CA LEU A 106 -0.12 -13.22 -10.03
C LEU A 106 1.37 -12.83 -10.17
N SER A 107 1.60 -11.66 -10.75
CA SER A 107 2.93 -11.13 -11.06
C SER A 107 2.94 -9.61 -11.22
N TRP A 108 4.10 -9.03 -11.50
CA TRP A 108 4.22 -7.63 -11.88
C TRP A 108 3.42 -7.25 -13.12
N ARG A 109 3.10 -8.21 -13.99
CA ARG A 109 2.21 -7.99 -15.15
C ARG A 109 0.83 -7.49 -14.72
N ASP A 110 0.33 -7.97 -13.59
CA ASP A 110 -0.97 -7.58 -13.02
C ASP A 110 -0.95 -6.19 -12.37
N ALA A 111 0.23 -5.60 -12.20
CA ALA A 111 0.44 -4.24 -11.69
C ALA A 111 0.77 -3.22 -12.81
N VAL A 112 0.82 -3.64 -14.08
CA VAL A 112 1.08 -2.75 -15.21
C VAL A 112 -0.15 -1.88 -15.46
N TYR A 113 0.02 -0.55 -15.40
CA TYR A 113 -0.99 0.40 -15.85
C TYR A 113 -1.04 0.42 -17.37
N ALA A 114 -2.11 -0.15 -17.94
CA ALA A 114 -2.42 0.04 -19.34
C ALA A 114 -3.07 1.43 -19.54
N PRO A 115 -2.50 2.30 -20.38
CA PRO A 115 -3.18 3.53 -20.78
C PRO A 115 -4.60 3.21 -21.27
N SER A 116 -5.58 3.98 -20.81
CA SER A 116 -6.95 3.87 -21.32
C SER A 116 -7.07 4.55 -22.67
N ARG A 117 -8.07 4.16 -23.46
CA ARG A 117 -8.38 4.85 -24.71
C ARG A 117 -8.62 6.33 -24.42
N PRO A 118 -7.96 7.28 -25.11
CA PRO A 118 -8.14 8.70 -24.84
C PRO A 118 -9.59 9.13 -25.02
N THR A 119 -10.13 9.84 -24.03
CA THR A 119 -11.47 10.44 -24.05
C THR A 119 -11.40 11.90 -23.62
N SER A 120 -12.45 12.69 -23.93
CA SER A 120 -12.56 14.11 -23.54
C SER A 120 -11.33 14.93 -23.95
N ALA A 121 -10.75 15.75 -23.07
CA ALA A 121 -9.59 16.59 -23.36
C ALA A 121 -8.36 15.79 -23.85
N ALA A 122 -8.17 14.56 -23.36
CA ALA A 122 -7.08 13.69 -23.81
C ALA A 122 -7.22 13.22 -25.26
N SER A 123 -8.42 13.30 -25.86
CA SER A 123 -8.64 12.92 -27.27
C SER A 123 -7.87 13.79 -28.26
N LEU A 124 -7.49 15.01 -27.85
CA LEU A 124 -6.70 15.94 -28.65
C LEU A 124 -5.19 15.71 -28.52
N SER A 125 -4.76 14.74 -27.70
CA SER A 125 -3.34 14.46 -27.44
C SER A 125 -2.83 13.31 -28.31
N PRO A 126 -1.97 13.58 -29.31
CA PRO A 126 -1.37 12.53 -30.13
C PRO A 126 -0.54 11.54 -29.31
N THR A 127 0.09 12.01 -28.23
CA THR A 127 0.90 11.17 -27.34
C THR A 127 0.04 10.20 -26.55
N ALA A 128 -1.16 10.61 -26.10
CA ALA A 128 -2.10 9.73 -25.43
C ALA A 128 -2.62 8.62 -26.36
N TRP A 129 -2.93 8.98 -27.62
CA TRP A 129 -3.33 8.00 -28.64
C TRP A 129 -2.22 6.99 -28.94
N LEU A 130 -0.99 7.46 -29.11
CA LEU A 130 0.16 6.60 -29.37
C LEU A 130 0.43 5.66 -28.18
N ALA A 131 0.34 6.16 -26.94
CA ALA A 131 0.53 5.35 -25.74
C ALA A 131 -0.51 4.22 -25.64
N TRP A 132 -1.79 4.54 -25.86
CA TRP A 132 -2.85 3.54 -25.90
C TRP A 132 -2.65 2.53 -27.03
N ALA A 133 -2.36 2.98 -28.25
CA ALA A 133 -2.17 2.09 -29.39
C ALA A 133 -0.99 1.11 -29.20
N ARG A 134 0.09 1.53 -28.52
CA ARG A 134 1.24 0.66 -28.22
C ARG A 134 0.90 -0.54 -27.34
N THR A 135 -0.15 -0.45 -26.51
CA THR A 135 -0.60 -1.58 -25.67
C THR A 135 -1.01 -2.82 -26.46
N TRP A 136 -1.26 -2.66 -27.76
CA TRP A 136 -1.68 -3.73 -28.68
C TRP A 136 -0.49 -4.48 -29.27
N GLN A 137 0.74 -4.01 -29.04
CA GLN A 137 1.94 -4.68 -29.53
C GLN A 137 2.14 -6.02 -28.79
N PRO A 138 2.45 -7.11 -29.51
CA PRO A 138 2.78 -8.39 -28.88
C PRO A 138 3.90 -8.23 -27.85
N GLY A 139 3.73 -8.81 -26.66
CA GLY A 139 4.71 -8.76 -25.59
C GLY A 139 4.82 -7.40 -24.86
N TRP A 140 3.99 -6.40 -25.20
CA TRP A 140 4.03 -5.09 -24.54
C TRP A 140 3.90 -5.21 -23.01
N PHE A 141 2.95 -6.00 -22.53
CA PHE A 141 2.74 -6.23 -21.10
C PHE A 141 3.94 -6.91 -20.43
N ASP A 142 4.61 -7.85 -21.10
CA ASP A 142 5.79 -8.54 -20.55
C ASP A 142 6.97 -7.57 -20.43
N HIS A 143 7.18 -6.74 -21.45
CA HIS A 143 8.21 -5.71 -21.42
C HIS A 143 7.96 -4.69 -20.29
N GLN A 144 6.73 -4.19 -20.19
CA GLN A 144 6.36 -3.24 -19.13
C GLN A 144 6.46 -3.87 -17.73
N ALA A 145 6.11 -5.14 -17.58
CA ALA A 145 6.25 -5.86 -16.32
C ALA A 145 7.73 -5.99 -15.91
N ALA A 146 8.63 -6.31 -16.86
CA ALA A 146 10.06 -6.43 -16.59
C ALA A 146 10.70 -5.07 -16.21
N GLU A 147 10.34 -3.99 -16.91
CA GLU A 147 10.80 -2.64 -16.57
C GLU A 147 10.28 -2.19 -15.19
N LEU A 148 9.01 -2.49 -14.91
CA LEU A 148 8.38 -2.21 -13.62
C LEU A 148 9.08 -2.98 -12.50
N GLU A 149 9.29 -4.28 -12.67
CA GLU A 149 9.97 -5.14 -11.70
C GLU A 149 11.37 -4.62 -11.39
N SER A 150 12.16 -4.30 -12.43
CA SER A 150 13.51 -3.75 -12.26
C SER A 150 13.49 -2.44 -11.46
N THR A 151 12.57 -1.54 -11.80
CA THR A 151 12.42 -0.24 -11.12
C THR A 151 11.99 -0.41 -9.66
N VAL A 152 11.04 -1.31 -9.40
CA VAL A 152 10.56 -1.60 -8.05
C VAL A 152 11.66 -2.25 -7.21
N LEU A 153 12.38 -3.24 -7.73
CA LEU A 153 13.48 -3.88 -7.01
C LEU A 153 14.59 -2.88 -6.65
N ALA A 154 14.93 -1.97 -7.56
CA ALA A 154 15.89 -0.90 -7.29
C ALA A 154 15.42 0.03 -6.16
N ARG A 155 14.11 0.37 -6.12
CA ARG A 155 13.52 1.15 -5.02
C ARG A 155 13.53 0.37 -3.71
N LEU A 156 13.09 -0.88 -3.71
CA LEU A 156 13.04 -1.72 -2.50
C LEU A 156 14.42 -1.94 -1.88
N ALA A 157 15.48 -1.97 -2.70
CA ALA A 157 16.85 -2.07 -2.21
C ALA A 157 17.24 -0.91 -1.25
N THR A 158 16.61 0.27 -1.38
CA THR A 158 16.84 1.40 -0.47
C THR A 158 15.96 1.36 0.78
N LYS A 159 15.06 0.37 0.90
CA LYS A 159 14.06 0.24 1.98
C LYS A 159 13.31 1.55 2.26
N PRO A 160 12.57 2.09 1.27
CA PRO A 160 11.99 3.42 1.38
C PRO A 160 10.97 3.46 2.52
N SER A 161 10.93 4.61 3.21
CA SER A 161 9.91 4.87 4.23
C SER A 161 8.53 4.95 3.58
N VAL A 162 7.51 4.48 4.31
CA VAL A 162 6.11 4.54 3.89
C VAL A 162 5.31 5.32 4.92
N SER A 163 4.59 6.34 4.49
CA SER A 163 3.63 7.07 5.33
C SER A 163 2.22 6.50 5.16
N ILE A 164 1.43 6.52 6.24
CA ILE A 164 0.01 6.17 6.20
C ILE A 164 -0.78 7.48 6.12
N VAL A 165 -1.45 7.74 5.00
CA VAL A 165 -2.13 9.01 4.73
C VAL A 165 -3.65 8.83 4.69
N PRO A 166 -4.43 9.82 5.15
CA PRO A 166 -5.87 9.75 5.02
C PRO A 166 -6.29 9.94 3.56
N PRO A 167 -7.40 9.33 3.12
CA PRO A 167 -8.02 9.70 1.86
C PRO A 167 -8.31 11.19 1.79
N ALA A 168 -8.19 11.77 0.60
CA ALA A 168 -8.44 13.20 0.38
C ALA A 168 -9.85 13.65 0.83
N ASN A 169 -10.83 12.76 0.73
CA ASN A 169 -12.21 13.00 1.13
C ASN A 169 -12.68 11.86 2.05
N CYS A 170 -12.55 12.01 3.36
CA CYS A 170 -13.18 11.08 4.31
C CYS A 170 -13.79 11.81 5.52
N PRO A 171 -14.85 11.25 6.15
CA PRO A 171 -15.57 11.92 7.24
C PRO A 171 -14.70 12.20 8.47
N TYR A 172 -13.69 11.37 8.72
CA TYR A 172 -12.84 11.48 9.90
C TYR A 172 -11.73 12.52 9.77
N LEU A 173 -11.58 13.22 8.64
CA LEU A 173 -10.62 14.33 8.53
C LEU A 173 -10.87 15.41 9.58
N PHE A 174 -12.14 15.67 9.92
CA PHE A 174 -12.49 16.60 11.00
C PHE A 174 -11.90 16.17 12.35
N ILE A 175 -11.97 14.87 12.67
CA ILE A 175 -11.44 14.32 13.91
C ILE A 175 -9.91 14.41 13.93
N LEU A 176 -9.26 14.14 12.79
CA LEU A 176 -7.80 14.29 12.70
C LEU A 176 -7.35 15.74 12.89
N ARG A 177 -8.10 16.72 12.36
CA ARG A 177 -7.83 18.15 12.56
C ARG A 177 -8.06 18.58 14.01
N ASP A 178 -9.15 18.13 14.63
CA ASP A 178 -9.46 18.42 16.04
C ASP A 178 -8.36 17.89 16.98
N ARG A 179 -7.77 16.74 16.63
CA ARG A 179 -6.61 16.17 17.30
C ARG A 179 -5.27 16.82 16.93
N GLY A 180 -5.23 17.76 15.99
CA GLY A 180 -4.00 18.42 15.52
C GLY A 180 -3.04 17.52 14.74
N LEU A 181 -3.54 16.44 14.12
CA LEU A 181 -2.71 15.48 13.37
C LEU A 181 -2.51 15.87 11.90
N ILE A 182 -3.40 16.71 11.35
CA ILE A 182 -3.35 17.27 9.98
C ILE A 182 -3.80 18.73 9.97
#